data_AF-U6LHQ4-F1
#
_entry.id   AF-U6LHQ4-F1
#
_cell.length_a   1.000
_cell.length_b   1.000
_cell.length_c   1.000
_cell.angle_alpha   90.00
_cell.angle_beta   90.00
_cell.angle_gamma   90.00
#
_symmetry.space_group_name_H-M   'P 1'
#
loop_
_entity.id
_entity.type
_entity.pdbx_description
1 polymer ?
#
loop_
_entity_poly.entity_id
_entity_poly.type
_entity_poly.pdbx_seq_one_letter_code
_entity_poly.pdbx_strand_id
1 'polypeptide(L)' 'MSTSPGLGFASLILLLDVPQLPAIFAAKVSGALGFAAKELRNLAATDIIYPNNRINPQDANTNRMGRPRAYNNGG' A
#
# COMPACT_ATOMS: atom_id res chain seq x y z
N MET A 1 28.23 20.87 14.50
CA MET A 1 27.02 21.33 15.21
C MET A 1 27.37 21.50 16.68
N SER A 2 27.21 22.69 17.24
CA SER A 2 27.38 22.87 18.69
C SER A 2 26.11 22.36 19.36
N THR A 3 26.20 21.23 20.05
CA THR A 3 25.08 20.58 20.74
C THR A 3 25.14 20.91 22.23
N SER A 4 24.01 21.18 22.87
CA SER A 4 23.92 21.33 24.32
C SER A 4 23.15 20.16 24.96
N PRO A 5 23.38 19.83 26.24
CA PRO A 5 22.66 18.74 26.91
C PRO A 5 21.12 18.88 26.87
N GLY A 6 20.60 20.12 26.87
CA GLY A 6 19.16 20.40 26.71
C GLY A 6 18.61 20.09 25.32
N LEU A 7 19.47 19.90 24.31
CA LEU A 7 19.12 19.54 22.92
C LEU A 7 19.29 18.04 22.64
N GLY A 8 19.54 17.21 23.67
CA GLY A 8 19.79 15.77 23.50
C GLY A 8 18.65 15.03 22.79
N PHE A 9 17.40 15.33 23.15
CA PHE A 9 16.23 14.72 22.50
C PHE A 9 16.10 15.10 21.01
N ALA A 10 16.26 16.38 20.69
CA ALA A 10 16.20 16.85 19.30
C ALA A 10 17.33 16.25 18.45
N SER A 11 18.52 16.11 19.04
CA SER A 11 19.68 15.50 18.37
C SER A 11 19.43 14.02 18.05
N LEU A 12 18.75 13.30 18.95
CA LEU A 12 18.38 11.89 18.74
C LEU A 12 17.29 11.73 17.65
N ILE A 13 16.28 12.61 17.64
CA ILE A 13 15.25 12.64 16.60
C ILE A 13 15.87 12.93 15.23
N LEU A 14 16.72 13.95 15.12
CA LEU A 14 17.35 14.28 13.85
C LEU A 14 18.24 13.14 13.32
N LEU A 15 18.95 12.44 14.21
CA LEU A 15 19.78 11.30 13.84
C LEU A 15 18.95 10.11 13.36
N LEU A 16 17.80 9.85 13.97
CA LEU A 16 16.99 8.67 13.67
C LEU A 16 15.97 8.90 12.54
N ASP A 17 15.32 10.06 12.49
CA ASP A 17 14.15 10.27 11.62
C ASP A 17 14.51 10.90 10.27
N VAL A 18 15.48 11.81 10.23
CA VAL A 18 15.87 12.47 8.96
C VAL A 18 16.38 11.46 7.92
N PRO A 19 17.21 10.46 8.27
CA PRO A 19 17.62 9.43 7.32
C PRO A 19 16.47 8.53 6.84
N GLN A 20 15.33 8.48 7.54
CA GLN A 20 14.16 7.69 7.15
C GLN A 20 13.26 8.42 6.15
N LEU A 21 13.37 9.75 6.03
CA LEU A 21 12.52 10.55 5.13
C LEU A 21 12.58 10.11 3.66
N PRO A 22 13.74 9.77 3.07
CA PRO A 22 13.80 9.25 1.70
C PRO A 22 13.02 7.94 1.53
N ALA A 23 13.09 7.03 2.52
CA ALA A 23 12.35 5.77 2.48
C ALA A 23 10.84 5.99 2.61
N ILE A 24 10.42 6.91 3.48
CA ILE A 24 9.01 7.29 3.62
C ILE A 24 8.48 7.90 2.31
N PHE A 25 9.25 8.78 1.68
CA PHE A 25 8.88 9.36 0.39
C PHE A 25 8.78 8.28 -0.71
N ALA A 26 9.76 7.38 -0.80
CA ALA A 26 9.73 6.26 -1.74
C ALA A 26 8.49 5.38 -1.54
N ALA A 27 8.11 5.08 -0.28
CA ALA A 27 6.92 4.32 0.05
C ALA A 27 5.61 5.02 -0.39
N LYS A 28 5.55 6.36 -0.28
CA LYS A 28 4.41 7.15 -0.78
C LYS A 28 4.32 7.10 -2.31
N VAL A 29 5.46 7.27 -3.00
CA VAL A 29 5.51 7.18 -4.46
C VAL A 29 5.12 5.78 -4.94
N SER A 30 5.66 4.72 -4.34
CA SER A 30 5.29 3.35 -4.69
C SER A 30 3.80 3.06 -4.44
N GLY A 31 3.25 3.60 -3.35
CA GLY A 31 1.82 3.50 -3.07
C GLY A 31 0.95 4.20 -4.12
N ALA A 32 1.33 5.40 -4.53
CA ALA A 32 0.63 6.16 -5.57
C ALA A 32 0.69 5.47 -6.94
N LEU A 33 1.86 4.94 -7.32
CA LEU A 33 2.01 4.14 -8.55
C LEU A 33 1.18 2.86 -8.50
N GLY A 34 1.16 2.17 -7.35
CA GLY A 34 0.32 0.99 -7.15
C GLY A 34 -1.17 1.31 -7.24
N PHE A 35 -1.61 2.46 -6.72
CA PHE A 35 -2.99 2.93 -6.86
C PHE A 35 -3.34 3.22 -8.32
N ALA A 36 -2.49 3.96 -9.05
CA ALA A 36 -2.70 4.23 -10.47
C ALA A 36 -2.79 2.94 -11.31
N ALA A 37 -1.94 1.96 -11.01
CA ALA A 37 -2.00 0.65 -11.66
C ALA A 37 -3.29 -0.12 -11.34
N LYS A 38 -3.83 -0.01 -10.11
CA LYS A 38 -5.13 -0.59 -9.75
C LYS A 38 -6.28 0.06 -10.52
N GLU A 39 -6.29 1.39 -10.63
CA GLU A 39 -7.31 2.12 -11.41
C GLU A 39 -7.28 1.73 -12.89
N LEU A 40 -6.08 1.58 -13.47
CA LEU A 40 -5.94 1.08 -14.84
C LEU A 40 -6.49 -0.35 -15.00
N ARG A 41 -6.23 -1.23 -14.03
CA ARG A 41 -6.79 -2.59 -14.03
C ARG A 41 -8.30 -2.61 -13.84
N ASN A 42 -8.85 -1.67 -13.06
CA ASN A 42 -10.28 -1.57 -12.80
C ASN A 42 -11.09 -1.31 -14.09
N LEU A 43 -10.52 -0.58 -15.05
CA LEU A 43 -11.14 -0.35 -16.38
C LEU A 43 -11.39 -1.66 -17.17
N ALA A 44 -10.62 -2.71 -16.90
CA ALA A 44 -10.70 -3.99 -17.61
C ALA A 44 -11.12 -5.16 -16.69
N ALA A 45 -11.56 -4.86 -15.46
CA ALA A 45 -11.84 -5.88 -14.45
C ALA A 45 -13.21 -6.55 -14.66
N THR A 46 -13.27 -7.87 -14.44
CA THR A 46 -14.50 -8.67 -14.51
C THR A 46 -15.32 -8.65 -13.23
N ASP A 47 -14.69 -8.37 -12.08
CA ASP A 47 -15.35 -8.14 -10.78
C ASP A 47 -14.77 -6.86 -10.15
N ILE A 48 -15.52 -6.27 -9.23
CA ILE A 48 -15.17 -5.01 -8.59
C ILE A 48 -13.82 -5.12 -7.86
N ILE A 49 -12.96 -4.11 -8.00
CA ILE A 49 -11.72 -3.98 -7.24
C ILE A 49 -11.95 -2.95 -6.13
N TYR A 50 -11.75 -3.33 -4.86
CA TYR A 50 -11.84 -2.39 -3.76
C TYR A 50 -10.56 -1.54 -3.67
N PRO A 51 -10.60 -0.21 -3.91
CA PRO A 51 -9.41 0.60 -4.14
C PRO A 51 -8.47 0.66 -2.92
N ASN A 52 -9.05 0.82 -1.73
CA ASN A 52 -8.32 0.98 -0.48
C ASN A 52 -8.06 -0.35 0.26
N ASN A 53 -8.50 -1.48 -0.30
CA ASN A 53 -8.19 -2.78 0.29
C ASN A 53 -6.72 -3.15 0.01
N ARG A 54 -6.10 -3.79 1.00
CA ARG A 54 -4.72 -4.28 0.92
C ARG A 54 -4.56 -5.27 -0.24
N ILE A 55 -5.47 -6.24 -0.35
CA ILE A 55 -5.48 -7.30 -1.35
C ILE A 55 -6.91 -7.49 -1.85
N ASN A 56 -7.06 -7.69 -3.16
CA ASN A 56 -8.30 -8.06 -3.83
C ASN A 56 -8.06 -9.39 -4.56
N PRO A 57 -8.36 -10.54 -3.94
CA PRO A 57 -8.08 -11.85 -4.51
C PRO A 57 -9.15 -12.33 -5.51
N GLN A 58 -10.24 -11.57 -5.67
CA GLN A 58 -11.37 -11.96 -6.50
C GLN A 58 -10.99 -12.09 -7.98
N ASP A 59 -11.46 -13.17 -8.59
CA ASP A 59 -11.41 -13.42 -10.03
C ASP A 59 -12.69 -14.20 -10.44
N ALA A 60 -12.69 -14.79 -11.64
CA ALA A 60 -13.83 -15.57 -12.15
C ALA A 60 -14.17 -16.81 -11.30
N ASN A 61 -13.23 -17.36 -10.51
CA ASN A 61 -13.38 -18.61 -9.76
C ASN A 61 -13.23 -18.43 -8.24
N THR A 62 -12.68 -17.29 -7.82
CA THR A 62 -12.32 -16.95 -6.46
C THR A 62 -13.16 -15.77 -6.02
N ASN A 63 -13.74 -15.88 -4.84
CA ASN A 63 -14.55 -14.82 -4.25
C ASN A 63 -13.67 -13.71 -3.63
N ARG A 64 -14.33 -12.68 -3.11
CA ARG A 64 -13.71 -11.48 -2.52
C ARG A 64 -12.93 -11.75 -1.23
N MET A 65 -13.06 -12.95 -0.66
CA MET A 65 -12.38 -13.40 0.55
C MET A 65 -11.32 -14.47 0.28
N GLY A 66 -11.00 -14.74 -1.00
CA GLY A 66 -9.99 -15.72 -1.39
C GLY A 66 -10.44 -17.19 -1.31
N ARG A 67 -11.74 -17.46 -1.18
CA ARG A 67 -12.29 -18.82 -1.24
C ARG A 67 -12.90 -19.10 -2.62
N PRO A 68 -13.03 -20.37 -3.04
CA PRO A 68 -13.74 -20.71 -4.27
C PRO A 68 -15.17 -20.16 -4.28
N ARG A 69 -15.65 -19.74 -5.45
CA ARG A 69 -17.02 -19.28 -5.63
C ARG A 69 -18.00 -20.44 -5.52
N ALA A 70 -19.02 -20.28 -4.68
CA ALA A 70 -20.13 -21.23 -4.62
C ALA A 70 -20.95 -21.15 -5.91
N TYR A 71 -21.42 -22.30 -6.39
CA TYR A 71 -22.28 -22.41 -7.59
C TYR A 71 -21.63 -21.89 -8.89
N ASN A 72 -20.30 -22.00 -9.01
CA ASN A 72 -19.54 -21.47 -10.16
C ASN A 72 -19.18 -22.51 -11.23
N ASN A 73 -19.75 -23.71 -11.16
CA ASN A 73 -19.51 -24.80 -12.12
C ASN A 73 -20.51 -24.82 -13.28
N GLY A 74 -21.52 -23.94 -13.27
CA GLY A 74 -22.49 -23.80 -14.35
C GLY A 74 -22.06 -22.71 -15.31
N GLY A 75 -21.38 -23.10 -16.39
CA GLY A 75 -21.16 -22.28 -17.58
C GLY A 75 -22.09 -22.74 -18.70
#